data_AF-A0A3G9CTC6-F1
#
_entry.id   AF-A0A3G9CTC6-F1
#
_cell.length_a   1.000
_cell.length_b   1.000
_cell.length_c   1.000
_cell.angle_alpha   90.00
_cell.angle_beta   90.00
_cell.angle_gamma   90.00
#
_symmetry.space_group_name_H-M   'P 1'
#
loop_
_entity.id
_entity.type
_entity.pdbx_description
1 polymer ?
#
loop_
_entity_poly.entity_id
_entity_poly.type
_entity_poly.pdbx_seq_one_letter_code
_entity_poly.pdbx_strand_id
1 'polypeptide(L)'
;MKLISLFITVLIILLTTSGCISEREEPETYDNETENLSYEGKSLTPIAQQRNNAIKGTQYIDRESYRLQVNGLVEKPLNLTYEEITAMPQVSKVVELNCVEGWSFTAKWTGVRIADLFEEAGAMENATTAIFYCADGYSTSLDRDYLLENDIILAYRLNDVTLPPDRGFPLQLVAEDKYGYKWAKWIIRIELSDSPYRGYWEERGYNNTADVGGPELER
;
A
#
# COMPACT_ATOMS: atom_id res chain seq x y z
N MET A 1 -45.19 48.74 -55.70
CA MET A 1 -46.00 48.93 -54.48
C MET A 1 -45.63 47.85 -53.48
N LYS A 2 -45.00 48.26 -52.35
CA LYS A 2 -45.07 47.71 -50.97
C LYS A 2 -44.82 46.20 -50.76
N LEU A 3 -44.04 45.72 -49.79
CA LEU A 3 -43.32 46.35 -48.68
C LEU A 3 -42.26 45.35 -48.15
N ILE A 4 -41.19 45.92 -47.61
CA ILE A 4 -40.10 45.35 -46.80
C ILE A 4 -40.60 44.67 -45.50
N SER A 5 -39.70 43.88 -44.87
CA SER A 5 -39.61 43.46 -43.44
C SER A 5 -40.03 42.00 -43.15
N LEU A 6 -39.40 41.22 -42.26
CA LEU A 6 -38.45 41.50 -41.17
C LEU A 6 -37.80 40.16 -40.72
N PHE A 7 -36.54 40.22 -40.31
CA PHE A 7 -35.82 39.21 -39.52
C PHE A 7 -36.66 38.62 -38.37
N ILE A 8 -36.64 37.30 -38.15
CA ILE A 8 -36.76 36.71 -36.80
C ILE A 8 -35.70 35.62 -36.63
N THR A 9 -34.91 35.86 -35.59
CA THR A 9 -33.67 35.24 -35.14
C THR A 9 -33.84 33.79 -34.70
N VAL A 10 -32.85 32.96 -35.06
CA VAL A 10 -32.58 31.64 -34.48
C VAL A 10 -32.26 31.82 -32.99
N LEU A 11 -33.01 31.17 -32.11
CA LEU A 11 -32.58 30.96 -30.72
C LEU A 11 -33.14 29.63 -30.19
N ILE A 12 -32.47 28.54 -30.56
CA ILE A 12 -32.62 27.27 -29.86
C ILE A 12 -31.79 27.38 -28.58
N ILE A 13 -32.44 27.77 -27.48
CA ILE A 13 -31.87 27.61 -26.15
C ILE A 13 -32.19 26.17 -25.71
N LEU A 14 -31.30 25.22 -26.03
CA LEU A 14 -31.20 23.99 -25.25
C LEU A 14 -30.44 24.35 -23.98
N LEU A 15 -31.17 24.63 -22.90
CA LEU A 15 -30.63 24.57 -21.55
C LEU A 15 -30.43 23.09 -21.21
N THR A 16 -29.35 22.49 -21.72
CA THR A 16 -28.79 21.32 -21.08
C THR A 16 -28.22 21.82 -19.76
N THR A 17 -28.93 21.55 -18.67
CA THR A 17 -28.37 21.64 -17.34
C THR A 17 -27.13 20.75 -17.32
N SER A 18 -25.96 21.36 -17.50
CA SER A 18 -24.69 20.77 -17.13
C SER A 18 -24.69 20.74 -15.61
N GLY A 19 -25.54 19.89 -15.04
CA GLY A 19 -25.36 19.43 -13.68
C GLY A 19 -23.98 18.79 -13.69
N CYS A 20 -23.06 19.37 -12.92
CA CYS A 20 -21.87 18.67 -12.50
C CYS A 20 -22.36 17.38 -11.82
N ILE A 21 -22.48 16.31 -12.60
CA ILE A 21 -22.37 14.97 -12.06
C ILE A 21 -20.93 14.93 -11.55
N SER A 22 -20.75 15.23 -10.26
CA SER A 22 -19.68 14.58 -9.53
C SER A 22 -19.96 13.10 -9.72
N GLU A 23 -19.16 12.41 -10.53
CA GLU A 23 -19.19 10.96 -10.58
C GLU A 23 -19.07 10.50 -9.13
N ARG A 24 -20.17 10.00 -8.58
CA ARG A 24 -20.16 9.48 -7.22
C ARG A 24 -19.35 8.20 -7.37
N GLU A 25 -18.14 8.21 -6.83
CA GLU A 25 -17.25 7.06 -6.86
C GLU A 25 -18.01 5.89 -6.22
N GLU A 26 -18.38 4.90 -7.02
CA GLU A 26 -19.14 3.76 -6.55
C GLU A 26 -18.18 2.66 -6.08
N PRO A 27 -18.44 2.03 -4.93
CA PRO A 27 -17.60 0.97 -4.42
C PRO A 27 -17.60 -0.22 -5.39
N GLU A 28 -16.41 -0.72 -5.73
CA GLU A 28 -16.26 -1.91 -6.55
C GLU A 28 -16.31 -3.19 -5.70
N THR A 29 -16.53 -4.32 -6.37
CA THR A 29 -16.54 -5.65 -5.72
C THR A 29 -15.29 -6.43 -6.10
N TYR A 30 -14.55 -6.89 -5.09
CA TYR A 30 -13.34 -7.69 -5.21
C TYR A 30 -13.57 -9.04 -4.53
N ASP A 31 -13.57 -10.14 -5.29
CA ASP A 31 -13.81 -11.49 -4.76
C ASP A 31 -15.02 -11.61 -3.81
N ASN A 32 -16.17 -11.03 -4.24
CA ASN A 32 -17.41 -10.95 -3.46
C ASN A 32 -17.37 -10.06 -2.20
N GLU A 33 -16.30 -9.29 -2.02
CA GLU A 33 -16.18 -8.28 -0.96
C GLU A 33 -16.39 -6.88 -1.55
N THR A 34 -17.16 -6.04 -0.86
CA THR A 34 -17.40 -4.66 -1.30
C THR A 34 -16.36 -3.73 -0.72
N GLU A 35 -15.72 -2.95 -1.57
CA GLU A 35 -14.79 -1.89 -1.15
C GLU A 35 -15.49 -0.85 -0.29
N ASN A 36 -14.84 -0.45 0.80
CA ASN A 36 -15.28 0.67 1.62
C ASN A 36 -14.54 1.96 1.23
N LEU A 37 -15.29 3.01 0.91
CA LEU A 37 -14.75 4.31 0.50
C LEU A 37 -14.70 5.34 1.63
N SER A 38 -15.05 4.96 2.86
CA SER A 38 -14.96 5.84 4.03
C SER A 38 -14.72 5.10 5.33
N TYR A 39 -13.95 5.69 6.24
CA TYR A 39 -13.73 5.14 7.58
C TYR A 39 -13.57 6.26 8.61
N GLU A 40 -14.34 6.20 9.69
CA GLU A 40 -14.32 7.19 10.79
C GLU A 40 -14.40 8.67 10.30
N GLY A 41 -15.21 8.91 9.28
CA GLY A 41 -15.40 10.25 8.70
C GLY A 41 -14.31 10.71 7.74
N LYS A 42 -13.30 9.89 7.46
CA LYS A 42 -12.31 10.11 6.40
C LYS A 42 -12.75 9.45 5.10
N SER A 43 -12.61 10.15 3.98
CA SER A 43 -12.74 9.56 2.64
C SER A 43 -11.51 8.72 2.31
N LEU A 44 -11.72 7.58 1.66
CA LEU A 44 -10.67 6.68 1.20
C LEU A 44 -10.59 6.74 -0.32
N THR A 45 -9.38 6.68 -0.88
CA THR A 45 -9.17 6.66 -2.33
C THR A 45 -9.59 5.29 -2.88
N PRO A 46 -10.51 5.23 -3.87
CA PRO A 46 -10.93 3.96 -4.48
C PRO A 46 -9.74 3.18 -5.04
N ILE A 47 -9.72 1.86 -4.86
CA ILE A 47 -8.63 0.98 -5.31
C ILE A 47 -8.34 1.16 -6.81
N ALA A 48 -9.38 1.29 -7.63
CA ALA A 48 -9.26 1.49 -9.07
C ALA A 48 -8.49 2.77 -9.47
N GLN A 49 -8.42 3.77 -8.58
CA GLN A 49 -7.70 5.02 -8.81
C GLN A 49 -6.28 5.01 -8.24
N GLN A 50 -5.94 4.02 -7.41
CA GLN A 50 -4.62 3.92 -6.80
C GLN A 50 -3.58 3.48 -7.84
N ARG A 51 -2.43 4.14 -7.87
CA ARG A 51 -1.35 3.81 -8.81
C ARG A 51 -0.61 2.54 -8.41
N ASN A 52 -0.16 1.75 -9.39
CA ASN A 52 0.66 0.56 -9.18
C ASN A 52 2.07 0.78 -9.76
N ASN A 53 3.06 0.95 -8.88
CA ASN A 53 4.46 1.09 -9.25
C ASN A 53 5.27 -0.19 -9.01
N ALA A 54 4.92 -1.26 -9.73
CA ALA A 54 5.64 -2.53 -9.68
C ALA A 54 6.89 -2.53 -10.55
N ILE A 55 8.00 -3.14 -10.08
CA ILE A 55 9.23 -3.24 -10.88
C ILE A 55 9.14 -4.29 -12.00
N LYS A 56 8.26 -5.29 -11.86
CA LYS A 56 8.06 -6.37 -12.85
C LYS A 56 6.58 -6.69 -13.08
N GLY A 57 5.71 -5.67 -13.01
CA GLY A 57 4.27 -5.83 -13.16
C GLY A 57 3.62 -6.57 -11.98
N THR A 58 2.32 -6.85 -12.09
CA THR A 58 1.54 -7.52 -11.04
C THR A 58 1.98 -8.96 -10.84
N GLN A 59 2.20 -9.34 -9.58
CA GLN A 59 2.46 -10.73 -9.21
C GLN A 59 1.15 -11.42 -8.81
N TYR A 60 1.01 -12.68 -9.20
CA TYR A 60 -0.14 -13.53 -8.88
C TYR A 60 0.36 -14.67 -8.00
N ILE A 61 0.25 -14.48 -6.69
CA ILE A 61 0.66 -15.46 -5.70
C ILE A 61 -0.53 -16.34 -5.35
N ASP A 62 -0.31 -17.65 -5.37
CA ASP A 62 -1.32 -18.62 -4.95
C ASP A 62 -1.42 -18.64 -3.41
N ARG A 63 -2.65 -18.55 -2.89
CA ARG A 63 -2.91 -18.47 -1.44
C ARG A 63 -2.48 -19.74 -0.71
N GLU A 64 -2.80 -20.91 -1.26
CA GLU A 64 -2.63 -22.20 -0.58
C GLU A 64 -1.15 -22.56 -0.40
N SER A 65 -0.35 -22.27 -1.42
CA SER A 65 1.10 -22.52 -1.42
C SER A 65 1.93 -21.39 -0.83
N TYR A 66 1.34 -20.21 -0.60
CA TYR A 66 2.06 -19.07 -0.05
C TYR A 66 2.65 -19.37 1.33
N ARG A 67 3.89 -18.91 1.55
CA ARG A 67 4.53 -18.90 2.85
C ARG A 67 5.27 -17.58 3.09
N LEU A 68 5.10 -17.01 4.29
CA LEU A 68 5.93 -15.93 4.79
C LEU A 68 7.05 -16.51 5.66
N GLN A 69 8.29 -16.26 5.26
CA GLN A 69 9.46 -16.59 6.07
C GLN A 69 9.83 -15.44 6.99
N VAL A 70 10.09 -15.71 8.28
CA VAL A 70 10.70 -14.75 9.20
C VAL A 70 11.98 -15.38 9.74
N ASN A 71 13.14 -14.81 9.41
CA ASN A 71 14.45 -15.42 9.71
C ASN A 71 15.53 -14.38 10.04
N GLY A 72 16.80 -14.81 10.08
CA GLY A 72 17.93 -13.98 10.47
C GLY A 72 18.19 -14.06 11.98
N LEU A 73 18.31 -12.91 12.63
CA LEU A 73 18.52 -12.76 14.07
C LEU A 73 17.23 -13.01 14.87
N VAL A 74 16.77 -14.26 14.86
CA VAL A 74 15.59 -14.77 15.57
C VAL A 74 15.91 -16.08 16.26
N GLU A 75 15.29 -16.36 17.41
CA GLU A 75 15.43 -17.63 18.13
C GLU A 75 14.70 -18.78 17.41
N LYS A 76 13.52 -18.49 16.86
CA LYS A 76 12.63 -19.44 16.21
C LYS A 76 12.24 -18.91 14.82
N PRO A 77 12.96 -19.30 13.75
CA PRO A 77 12.55 -18.96 12.40
C PRO A 77 11.12 -19.43 12.10
N LEU A 78 10.31 -18.56 11.49
CA LEU A 78 8.92 -18.84 11.15
C LEU A 78 8.77 -19.09 9.64
N ASN A 79 7.78 -19.90 9.29
CA ASN A 79 7.36 -20.16 7.91
C ASN A 79 5.84 -20.31 7.85
N LEU A 80 5.14 -19.18 7.89
CA LEU A 80 3.70 -19.09 8.14
C LEU A 80 2.90 -19.17 6.83
N THR A 81 1.78 -19.88 6.87
CA THR A 81 0.73 -19.86 5.83
C THR A 81 -0.01 -18.52 5.82
N TYR A 82 -0.73 -18.24 4.73
CA TYR A 82 -1.62 -17.09 4.68
C TYR A 82 -2.68 -17.15 5.80
N GLU A 83 -3.26 -18.33 6.01
CA GLU A 83 -4.31 -18.57 6.99
C GLU A 83 -3.80 -18.33 8.42
N GLU A 84 -2.61 -18.81 8.77
CA GLU A 84 -1.99 -18.56 10.08
C GLU A 84 -1.77 -17.06 10.32
N ILE A 85 -1.32 -16.31 9.30
CA ILE A 85 -1.12 -14.85 9.41
C ILE A 85 -2.45 -14.15 9.63
N THR A 86 -3.48 -14.47 8.84
CA THR A 86 -4.81 -13.84 8.99
C THR A 86 -5.56 -14.24 10.26
N ALA A 87 -5.11 -15.29 10.95
CA ALA A 87 -5.65 -15.72 12.24
C ALA A 87 -4.99 -15.01 13.44
N MET A 88 -3.87 -14.29 13.24
CA MET A 88 -3.22 -13.48 14.28
C MET A 88 -4.07 -12.26 14.65
N PRO A 89 -3.80 -11.59 15.79
CA PRO A 89 -4.44 -10.33 16.15
C PRO A 89 -4.28 -9.29 15.04
N GLN A 90 -5.41 -8.78 14.54
CA GLN A 90 -5.43 -7.80 13.46
C GLN A 90 -5.58 -6.37 13.96
N VAL A 91 -4.94 -5.43 13.27
CA VAL A 91 -5.04 -3.99 13.48
C VAL A 91 -5.47 -3.32 12.18
N SER A 92 -6.28 -2.26 12.28
CA SER A 92 -6.65 -1.43 11.13
C SER A 92 -6.14 0.00 11.32
N LYS A 93 -5.55 0.58 10.26
CA LYS A 93 -5.06 1.96 10.24
C LYS A 93 -5.50 2.65 8.96
N VAL A 94 -5.89 3.93 9.04
CA VAL A 94 -6.07 4.77 7.86
C VAL A 94 -4.78 5.56 7.62
N VAL A 95 -4.07 5.24 6.55
CA VAL A 95 -2.73 5.75 6.26
C VAL A 95 -2.69 6.29 4.83
N GLU A 96 -1.97 7.41 4.66
CA GLU A 96 -1.64 7.96 3.35
C GLU A 96 -0.30 7.41 2.86
N LEU A 97 -0.30 6.80 1.67
CA LEU A 97 0.92 6.44 0.96
C LEU A 97 1.37 7.65 0.13
N ASN A 98 2.61 8.11 0.36
CA ASN A 98 3.22 9.23 -0.34
C ASN A 98 4.30 8.75 -1.31
N CYS A 99 4.14 8.98 -2.61
CA CYS A 99 5.14 8.60 -3.61
C CYS A 99 6.14 9.74 -3.86
N VAL A 100 7.40 9.39 -4.07
CA VAL A 100 8.45 10.31 -4.56
C VAL A 100 8.12 10.98 -5.89
N GLU A 101 7.22 10.40 -6.69
CA GLU A 101 6.77 11.00 -7.95
C GLU A 101 5.69 12.09 -7.76
N GLY A 102 5.40 12.49 -6.52
CA GLY A 102 4.52 13.61 -6.21
C GLY A 102 3.02 13.28 -6.20
N TRP A 103 2.65 12.01 -6.11
CA TRP A 103 1.27 11.56 -5.93
C TRP A 103 1.10 10.83 -4.59
N SER A 104 -0.11 10.86 -4.03
CA SER A 104 -0.46 10.14 -2.81
C SER A 104 -1.86 9.53 -2.91
N PHE A 105 -2.17 8.60 -2.00
CA PHE A 105 -3.53 8.13 -1.78
C PHE A 105 -3.74 7.73 -0.33
N THR A 106 -4.96 7.91 0.18
CA THR A 106 -5.33 7.53 1.56
C THR A 106 -6.18 6.28 1.52
N ALA A 107 -5.86 5.28 2.33
CA ALA A 107 -6.62 4.05 2.38
C ALA A 107 -6.67 3.45 3.78
N LYS A 108 -7.65 2.58 4.01
CA LYS A 108 -7.71 1.76 5.22
C LYS A 108 -6.95 0.46 4.98
N TRP A 109 -5.98 0.18 5.82
CA TRP A 109 -5.17 -1.03 5.78
C TRP A 109 -5.50 -1.89 7.00
N THR A 110 -5.68 -3.20 6.81
CA THR A 110 -5.84 -4.16 7.90
C THR A 110 -4.82 -5.27 7.77
N GLY A 111 -4.14 -5.59 8.87
CA GLY A 111 -3.00 -6.49 8.89
C GLY A 111 -2.61 -6.94 10.29
N VAL A 112 -1.51 -7.69 10.35
CA VAL A 112 -0.84 -8.06 11.60
C VAL A 112 0.24 -7.05 11.93
N ARG A 113 0.52 -6.80 13.22
CA ARG A 113 1.67 -5.96 13.57
C ARG A 113 2.96 -6.72 13.33
N ILE A 114 3.96 -6.01 12.82
CA ILE A 114 5.32 -6.53 12.68
C ILE A 114 5.88 -6.91 14.07
N ALA A 115 5.54 -6.15 15.11
CA ALA A 115 5.91 -6.46 16.49
C ALA A 115 5.46 -7.85 16.92
N ASP A 116 4.22 -8.26 16.60
CA ASP A 116 3.68 -9.56 16.99
C ASP A 116 4.42 -10.71 16.25
N LEU A 117 4.81 -10.49 14.99
CA LEU A 117 5.66 -11.45 14.24
C LEU A 117 7.07 -11.57 14.83
N PHE A 118 7.65 -10.45 15.27
CA PHE A 118 8.98 -10.44 15.88
C PHE A 118 8.98 -11.09 17.27
N GLU A 119 7.91 -10.90 18.04
CA GLU A 119 7.72 -11.58 19.32
C GLU A 119 7.58 -13.09 19.13
N GLU A 120 6.72 -13.55 18.22
CA GLU A 120 6.52 -14.98 17.94
C GLU A 120 7.80 -15.66 17.41
N ALA A 121 8.62 -14.93 16.65
CA ALA A 121 9.91 -15.43 16.17
C ALA A 121 11.02 -15.41 17.24
N GLY A 122 10.82 -14.72 18.36
CA GLY A 122 11.87 -14.43 19.33
C GLY A 122 13.00 -13.59 18.72
N ALA A 123 12.67 -12.40 18.22
CA ALA A 123 13.65 -11.47 17.65
C ALA A 123 14.75 -11.13 18.67
N MET A 124 16.02 -11.30 18.27
CA MET A 124 17.16 -11.02 19.13
C MET A 124 17.31 -9.52 19.38
N GLU A 125 17.77 -9.14 20.58
CA GLU A 125 17.93 -7.73 20.98
C GLU A 125 18.93 -6.94 20.10
N ASN A 126 19.92 -7.62 19.51
CA ASN A 126 20.91 -6.99 18.64
C ASN A 126 20.44 -6.83 17.18
N ALA A 127 19.25 -7.29 16.81
CA ALA A 127 18.69 -7.00 15.50
C ALA A 127 18.31 -5.52 15.42
N THR A 128 18.81 -4.80 14.42
CA THR A 128 18.58 -3.36 14.21
C THR A 128 17.83 -3.07 12.93
N THR A 129 17.87 -3.99 11.97
CA THR A 129 17.32 -3.82 10.63
C THR A 129 16.40 -4.99 10.28
N ALA A 130 15.20 -4.69 9.76
CA ALA A 130 14.35 -5.69 9.13
C ALA A 130 14.39 -5.51 7.61
N ILE A 131 14.73 -6.58 6.89
CA ILE A 131 14.86 -6.60 5.44
C ILE A 131 13.67 -7.36 4.86
N PHE A 132 12.95 -6.73 3.95
CA PHE A 132 11.78 -7.27 3.28
C PHE A 132 12.16 -7.71 1.88
N TYR A 133 11.92 -8.99 1.56
CA TYR A 133 12.14 -9.55 0.23
C TYR A 133 10.80 -9.92 -0.41
N CYS A 134 10.67 -9.59 -1.69
CA CYS A 134 9.43 -9.68 -2.43
C CYS A 134 9.54 -10.71 -3.57
N ALA A 135 8.39 -11.26 -3.98
CA ALA A 135 8.33 -12.30 -5.01
C ALA A 135 8.88 -11.86 -6.38
N ASP A 136 8.80 -10.58 -6.71
CA ASP A 136 9.33 -10.02 -7.97
C ASP A 136 10.85 -9.73 -7.91
N GLY A 137 11.50 -10.03 -6.79
CA GLY A 137 12.90 -9.71 -6.54
C GLY A 137 13.13 -8.28 -6.05
N TYR A 138 12.06 -7.53 -5.73
CA TYR A 138 12.18 -6.28 -4.98
C TYR A 138 12.65 -6.57 -3.55
N SER A 139 13.45 -5.66 -3.00
CA SER A 139 13.78 -5.65 -1.58
C SER A 139 13.91 -4.23 -1.07
N THR A 140 13.71 -4.07 0.22
CA THR A 140 13.92 -2.83 0.98
C THR A 140 14.17 -3.20 2.44
N SER A 141 14.60 -2.25 3.26
CA SER A 141 14.76 -2.48 4.70
C SER A 141 14.31 -1.28 5.51
N LEU A 142 13.87 -1.53 6.73
CA LEU A 142 13.53 -0.48 7.69
C LEU A 142 14.24 -0.75 9.01
N ASP A 143 14.48 0.33 9.73
CA ASP A 143 14.96 0.28 11.10
C ASP A 143 13.93 -0.44 11.98
N ARG A 144 14.40 -1.35 12.84
CA ARG A 144 13.55 -2.15 13.71
C ARG A 144 12.80 -1.28 14.70
N ASP A 145 13.44 -0.28 15.29
CA ASP A 145 12.82 0.55 16.30
C ASP A 145 11.70 1.39 15.67
N TYR A 146 11.91 1.92 14.47
CA TYR A 146 10.83 2.54 13.69
C TYR A 146 9.63 1.59 13.50
N LEU A 147 9.85 0.31 13.16
CA LEU A 147 8.77 -0.66 12.97
C LEU A 147 7.95 -0.90 14.25
N LEU A 148 8.64 -0.95 15.39
CA LEU A 148 8.03 -1.22 16.69
C LEU A 148 7.33 0.03 17.26
N GLU A 149 7.98 1.19 17.22
CA GLU A 149 7.48 2.44 17.78
C GLU A 149 6.24 2.97 17.06
N ASN A 150 6.09 2.66 15.77
CA ASN A 150 4.98 3.15 14.93
C ASN A 150 3.88 2.09 14.73
N ASP A 151 3.93 0.96 15.44
CA ASP A 151 2.98 -0.16 15.26
C ASP A 151 2.79 -0.52 13.76
N ILE A 152 3.91 -0.66 13.04
CA ILE A 152 3.87 -0.94 11.60
C ILE A 152 3.20 -2.29 11.36
N ILE A 153 2.32 -2.32 10.35
CA ILE A 153 1.56 -3.52 10.00
C ILE A 153 2.00 -4.10 8.66
N LEU A 154 1.87 -5.42 8.57
CA LEU A 154 1.88 -6.19 7.33
C LEU A 154 0.43 -6.46 6.94
N ALA A 155 -0.07 -5.68 5.98
CA ALA A 155 -1.47 -5.69 5.58
C ALA A 155 -1.79 -6.85 4.64
N TYR A 156 -2.96 -7.45 4.84
CA TYR A 156 -3.59 -8.42 3.93
C TYR A 156 -4.97 -7.95 3.43
N ARG A 157 -5.47 -6.81 3.93
CA ARG A 157 -6.67 -6.13 3.41
C ARG A 157 -6.43 -4.65 3.16
N LEU A 158 -7.18 -4.13 2.20
CA LEU A 158 -7.21 -2.74 1.76
C LEU A 158 -8.66 -2.32 1.54
N ASN A 159 -9.07 -1.20 2.14
CA ASN A 159 -10.44 -0.68 2.03
C ASN A 159 -11.51 -1.75 2.28
N ASP A 160 -11.31 -2.55 3.33
CA ASP A 160 -12.21 -3.65 3.74
C ASP A 160 -12.38 -4.79 2.72
N VAL A 161 -11.51 -4.91 1.72
CA VAL A 161 -11.41 -6.10 0.86
C VAL A 161 -10.04 -6.76 1.01
N THR A 162 -9.94 -8.06 0.75
CA THR A 162 -8.66 -8.75 0.60
C THR A 162 -7.82 -8.02 -0.43
N LEU A 163 -6.51 -7.87 -0.18
CA LEU A 163 -5.62 -7.19 -1.13
C LEU A 163 -5.83 -7.75 -2.55
N PRO A 164 -6.10 -6.90 -3.54
CA PRO A 164 -6.03 -7.31 -4.93
C PRO A 164 -4.57 -7.65 -5.32
N PRO A 165 -4.34 -8.49 -6.34
CA PRO A 165 -2.98 -8.86 -6.77
C PRO A 165 -2.08 -7.66 -7.08
N ASP A 166 -2.59 -6.65 -7.77
CA ASP A 166 -1.84 -5.43 -8.13
C ASP A 166 -1.53 -4.52 -6.93
N ARG A 167 -2.28 -4.70 -5.83
CA ARG A 167 -2.09 -4.03 -4.53
C ARG A 167 -1.21 -4.81 -3.54
N GLY A 168 -0.65 -5.93 -3.95
CA GLY A 168 0.36 -6.64 -3.15
C GLY A 168 -0.11 -7.94 -2.51
N PHE A 169 -1.25 -8.52 -2.92
CA PHE A 169 -1.66 -9.84 -2.42
C PHE A 169 -0.51 -10.86 -2.46
N PRO A 170 -0.18 -11.54 -1.35
CA PRO A 170 -0.98 -11.63 -0.14
C PRO A 170 -0.67 -10.57 0.92
N LEU A 171 0.52 -9.97 0.90
CA LEU A 171 1.00 -9.07 1.95
C LEU A 171 1.70 -7.84 1.38
N GLN A 172 1.31 -6.68 1.90
CA GLN A 172 1.98 -5.41 1.67
C GLN A 172 2.35 -4.74 2.99
N LEU A 173 3.57 -4.20 3.06
CA LEU A 173 4.01 -3.40 4.18
C LEU A 173 3.36 -2.01 4.16
N VAL A 174 2.85 -1.57 5.31
CA VAL A 174 2.29 -0.22 5.50
C VAL A 174 3.33 0.65 6.20
N ALA A 175 4.33 1.10 5.44
CA ALA A 175 5.46 1.89 5.95
C ALA A 175 5.08 3.37 6.10
N GLU A 176 4.17 3.68 7.02
CA GLU A 176 3.67 5.05 7.24
C GLU A 176 4.80 6.07 7.46
N ASP A 177 4.61 7.29 6.97
CA ASP A 177 5.63 8.36 6.97
C ASP A 177 6.91 8.06 6.17
N LYS A 178 6.98 6.92 5.48
CA LYS A 178 8.02 6.60 4.50
C LYS A 178 7.51 6.75 3.08
N TYR A 179 8.40 7.17 2.18
CA TYR A 179 8.10 7.20 0.75
C TYR A 179 7.70 5.83 0.21
N GLY A 180 6.84 5.83 -0.80
CA GLY A 180 6.20 4.64 -1.36
C GLY A 180 7.15 3.52 -1.82
N TYR A 181 8.43 3.81 -2.09
CA TYR A 181 9.39 2.75 -2.39
C TYR A 181 9.71 1.88 -1.16
N LYS A 182 9.47 2.34 0.07
CA LYS A 182 9.59 1.48 1.27
C LYS A 182 8.36 0.59 1.50
N TRP A 183 7.26 0.80 0.77
CA TRP A 183 6.02 0.03 0.89
C TRP A 183 6.09 -1.26 0.06
N ALA A 184 6.88 -2.21 0.55
CA ALA A 184 7.12 -3.48 -0.12
C ALA A 184 5.82 -4.27 -0.34
N LYS A 185 5.63 -4.78 -1.56
CA LYS A 185 4.51 -5.61 -2.00
C LYS A 185 4.95 -7.04 -2.23
N TRP A 186 4.03 -7.99 -2.12
CA TRP A 186 4.30 -9.40 -2.43
C TRP A 186 5.42 -9.96 -1.56
N ILE A 187 5.43 -9.59 -0.28
CA ILE A 187 6.48 -9.97 0.66
C ILE A 187 6.44 -11.48 0.84
N ILE A 188 7.60 -12.12 0.73
CA ILE A 188 7.78 -13.56 0.93
C ILE A 188 8.73 -13.87 2.09
N ARG A 189 9.55 -12.89 2.49
CA ARG A 189 10.51 -13.07 3.58
C ARG A 189 10.82 -11.76 4.30
N ILE A 190 10.92 -11.84 5.62
CA ILE A 190 11.44 -10.81 6.51
C ILE A 190 12.69 -11.37 7.19
N GLU A 191 13.82 -10.69 7.02
CA GLU A 191 15.09 -11.06 7.66
C GLU A 191 15.49 -10.00 8.68
N LEU A 192 15.74 -10.42 9.93
CA LEU A 192 16.33 -9.56 10.95
C LEU A 192 17.85 -9.60 10.89
N SER A 193 18.47 -8.43 10.87
CA SER A 193 19.91 -8.20 10.72
C SER A 193 20.38 -7.15 11.72
N ASP A 194 21.66 -7.20 12.09
CA ASP A 194 22.35 -6.17 12.90
C ASP A 194 23.08 -5.13 12.03
N SER A 195 23.06 -5.34 10.72
CA SER A 195 23.80 -4.58 9.72
C SER A 195 22.85 -3.80 8.80
N PRO A 196 23.23 -2.59 8.37
CA PRO A 196 22.42 -1.80 7.46
C PRO A 196 22.28 -2.51 6.12
N TYR A 197 21.12 -2.36 5.49
CA TYR A 197 20.82 -2.91 4.18
C TYR A 197 20.36 -1.80 3.23
N ARG A 198 20.66 -1.98 1.94
CA ARG A 198 20.13 -1.16 0.85
C ARG A 198 19.43 -2.10 -0.12
N GLY A 199 18.16 -1.85 -0.36
CA GLY A 199 17.34 -2.61 -1.29
C GLY A 199 17.43 -2.10 -2.72
N TYR A 200 16.41 -2.41 -3.51
CA TYR A 200 16.41 -2.16 -4.94
C TYR A 200 16.57 -0.67 -5.29
N TRP A 201 15.76 0.22 -4.71
CA TRP A 201 15.83 1.65 -5.02
C TRP A 201 16.98 2.32 -4.27
N GLU A 202 17.26 1.87 -3.06
CA GLU A 202 18.33 2.43 -2.23
C GLU A 202 19.70 2.16 -2.86
N GLU A 203 19.95 0.98 -3.45
CA GLU A 203 21.16 0.73 -4.26
C GLU A 203 21.27 1.64 -5.50
N ARG A 204 20.16 2.24 -5.94
CA ARG A 204 20.10 3.15 -7.11
C ARG A 204 20.14 4.63 -6.71
N GLY A 205 20.50 4.91 -5.46
CA GLY A 205 20.73 6.29 -4.98
C GLY A 205 19.53 6.90 -4.26
N TYR A 206 18.41 6.19 -4.09
CA TYR A 206 17.33 6.66 -3.22
C TYR A 206 17.78 6.65 -1.75
N ASN A 207 17.25 7.59 -0.97
CA ASN A 207 17.59 7.72 0.45
C ASN A 207 17.17 6.47 1.23
N ASN A 208 18.03 5.99 2.14
CA ASN A 208 17.73 4.75 2.84
C ASN A 208 16.63 4.90 3.90
N THR A 209 16.63 6.03 4.61
CA THR A 209 15.65 6.35 5.67
C THR A 209 14.29 6.69 5.08
N ALA A 210 14.28 7.38 3.93
CA ALA A 210 13.11 7.61 3.08
C ALA A 210 11.94 8.34 3.77
N ASP A 211 12.23 9.24 4.70
CA ASP A 211 11.18 10.03 5.38
C ASP A 211 10.45 10.95 4.40
N VAL A 212 9.12 10.95 4.45
CA VAL A 212 8.29 11.86 3.65
C VAL A 212 8.60 13.30 4.07
N GLY A 213 8.95 14.14 3.08
CA GLY A 213 9.40 15.53 3.31
C GLY A 213 10.90 15.67 3.57
N GLY A 214 11.61 14.54 3.69
CA GLY A 214 13.07 14.47 3.71
C GLY A 214 13.68 14.43 2.29
N PRO A 215 15.00 14.23 2.18
CA PRO A 215 15.66 14.06 0.89
C PRO A 215 15.24 12.75 0.22
N GLU A 216 14.83 12.83 -1.05
CA GLU A 216 14.43 11.65 -1.83
C GLU A 216 15.63 10.76 -2.24
N LEU A 217 16.80 11.38 -2.44
CA LEU A 217 18.04 10.75 -2.90
C LEU A 217 19.15 10.92 -1.85
N GLU A 218 20.04 9.94 -1.75
CA GLU A 218 21.33 10.13 -1.09
C GLU A 218 22.18 11.11 -1.91
N ARG A 219 22.76 12.12 -1.25
CA ARG A 219 23.70 13.06 -1.87
C ARG A 219 25.14 12.63 -1.61
#